data_AF-A0A7C9CU89-F1
#
_entry.id   AF-A0A7C9CU89-F1
#
_cell.length_a   1.000
_cell.length_b   1.000
_cell.length_c   1.000
_cell.angle_alpha   90.00
_cell.angle_beta   90.00
_cell.angle_gamma   90.00
#
_symmetry.space_group_name_H-M   'P 1'
#
loop_
_entity.id
_entity.type
_entity.pdbx_description
1 polymer ?
#
loop_
_entity_poly.entity_id
_entity_poly.type
_entity_poly.pdbx_seq_one_letter_code
_entity_poly.pdbx_strand_id
1 'polypeptide(L)'
;IKMRDGRYLKCVHNHPRGEYPPDYFWHPAMVLKLEDGSDILFPIIVLELPSAMLMAALHNIEMARPTMYQVLTEMIEAMGYKVKCVRVTKRVQEAYFAELCVTKMDDETASLSFDLRPSD
;
A
#
# COMPACT_ATOMS: atom_id res chain seq x y z
N ILE A 1 -11.88 -20.97 -11.42
CA ILE A 1 -12.73 -20.24 -10.45
C ILE A 1 -13.98 -19.79 -11.19
N LYS A 2 -15.17 -20.21 -10.75
CA LYS A 2 -16.44 -19.78 -11.35
C LYS A 2 -16.83 -18.42 -10.77
N MET A 3 -17.02 -17.43 -11.63
CA MET A 3 -17.38 -16.06 -11.27
C MET A 3 -18.90 -15.92 -11.11
N ARG A 4 -19.35 -14.84 -10.46
CA ARG A 4 -20.78 -14.52 -10.30
C ARG A 4 -21.51 -14.34 -11.62
N ASP A 5 -20.82 -13.87 -12.66
CA ASP A 5 -21.34 -13.69 -14.02
C ASP A 5 -21.32 -14.98 -14.86
N GLY A 6 -20.97 -16.12 -14.26
CA GLY A 6 -20.90 -17.42 -14.94
C GLY A 6 -19.60 -17.67 -15.71
N ARG A 7 -18.70 -16.68 -15.84
CA ARG A 7 -17.40 -16.88 -16.48
C ARG A 7 -16.48 -17.73 -15.60
N TYR A 8 -15.50 -18.37 -16.25
CA TYR A 8 -14.48 -19.15 -15.57
C TYR A 8 -13.13 -18.43 -15.68
N LEU A 9 -12.51 -18.13 -14.54
CA LEU A 9 -11.14 -17.66 -14.47
C LEU A 9 -10.19 -18.83 -14.21
N LYS A 10 -9.11 -18.90 -15.00
CA LYS A 10 -7.99 -19.80 -14.72
C LYS A 10 -7.18 -19.22 -13.57
N CYS A 11 -7.09 -19.95 -12.46
CA CYS A 11 -6.15 -19.61 -11.39
C CYS A 11 -4.79 -20.21 -11.74
N VAL A 12 -3.74 -19.38 -11.76
CA VAL A 12 -2.36 -19.83 -11.88
C VAL A 12 -1.68 -19.50 -10.56
N HIS A 13 -1.23 -20.51 -9.82
CA HIS A 13 -0.52 -20.30 -8.56
C HIS A 13 0.93 -19.96 -8.87
N ASN A 14 1.39 -18.79 -8.42
CA ASN A 14 2.79 -18.37 -8.55
C ASN A 14 3.73 -19.19 -7.66
N HIS A 15 3.21 -19.98 -6.72
CA HIS A 15 3.98 -20.87 -5.86
C HIS A 15 3.40 -22.29 -5.88
N PRO A 16 4.20 -23.36 -6.02
CA PRO A 16 3.70 -24.73 -6.13
C PRO A 16 3.06 -25.26 -4.83
N ARG A 17 3.23 -24.56 -3.70
CA ARG A 17 2.49 -24.79 -2.44
C ARG A 17 1.32 -23.83 -2.25
N GLY A 18 0.93 -23.09 -3.28
CA GLY A 18 -0.28 -22.28 -3.25
C GLY A 18 -1.47 -23.22 -3.14
N GLU A 19 -1.96 -23.42 -1.92
CA GLU A 19 -3.20 -24.14 -1.66
C GLU A 19 -4.40 -23.29 -2.10
N TYR A 20 -5.60 -23.71 -1.69
CA TYR A 20 -6.85 -23.02 -1.98
C TYR A 20 -6.74 -21.50 -1.76
N PRO A 21 -7.42 -20.68 -2.59
CA PRO A 21 -7.53 -19.26 -2.34
C PRO A 21 -8.01 -19.06 -0.90
N PRO A 22 -7.33 -18.24 -0.08
CA PRO A 22 -7.77 -18.00 1.28
C PRO A 22 -9.19 -17.43 1.25
N ASP A 23 -10.05 -17.97 2.11
CA ASP A 23 -11.44 -17.52 2.29
C ASP A 23 -11.43 -16.22 3.10
N TYR A 24 -11.02 -15.13 2.45
CA TYR A 24 -11.08 -13.80 3.05
C TYR A 24 -12.49 -13.24 2.91
N PHE A 25 -13.01 -12.70 4.02
CA PHE A 25 -14.13 -11.76 4.00
C PHE A 25 -13.89 -10.64 2.98
N TRP A 26 -14.98 -10.05 2.46
CA TRP A 26 -14.98 -8.98 1.46
C TRP A 26 -14.22 -7.73 1.95
N HIS A 27 -12.90 -7.73 1.77
CA HIS A 27 -12.04 -6.60 2.09
C HIS A 27 -11.54 -5.96 0.79
N PRO A 28 -11.41 -4.63 0.75
CA PRO A 28 -10.74 -3.96 -0.35
C PRO A 28 -9.28 -4.45 -0.46
N ALA A 29 -8.76 -4.40 -1.68
CA ALA A 29 -7.37 -4.74 -1.95
C ALA A 29 -6.73 -3.62 -2.77
N MET A 30 -5.53 -3.22 -2.36
CA MET A 30 -4.64 -2.38 -3.17
C MET A 30 -3.82 -3.32 -4.05
N VAL A 31 -3.86 -3.11 -5.36
CA VAL A 31 -3.13 -3.96 -6.33
C VAL A 31 -2.00 -3.14 -6.96
N LEU A 32 -0.77 -3.44 -6.58
CA LEU A 32 0.42 -2.77 -7.08
C LEU A 32 0.95 -3.52 -8.31
N LYS A 33 1.38 -2.79 -9.35
CA LYS A 33 2.05 -3.36 -10.52
C LYS A 33 3.57 -3.24 -10.37
N LEU A 34 4.30 -4.28 -10.71
CA LEU A 34 5.77 -4.21 -10.80
C LEU A 34 6.18 -3.51 -12.11
N GLU A 35 6.97 -2.45 -11.99
CA GLU A 35 7.51 -1.68 -13.11
C GLU A 35 8.86 -2.27 -13.62
N ASP A 36 8.92 -3.59 -13.77
CA ASP A 36 10.10 -4.32 -14.29
C ASP A 36 9.87 -4.89 -15.70
N GLY A 37 8.78 -4.49 -16.35
CA GLY A 37 8.34 -4.99 -17.65
C GLY A 37 7.56 -6.31 -17.58
N SER A 38 7.39 -6.90 -16.40
CA SER A 38 6.49 -8.04 -16.19
C SER A 38 5.03 -7.60 -16.03
N ASP A 39 4.10 -8.55 -16.11
CA ASP A 39 2.69 -8.35 -15.79
C ASP A 39 2.37 -8.81 -14.35
N ILE A 40 3.36 -8.82 -13.46
CA ILE A 40 3.17 -9.25 -12.08
C ILE A 40 2.41 -8.17 -11.31
N LEU A 41 1.30 -8.60 -10.72
CA LEU A 41 0.49 -7.81 -9.80
C LEU A 41 0.71 -8.30 -8.36
N PHE A 42 0.78 -7.34 -7.44
CA PHE A 42 1.01 -7.57 -6.03
C PHE A 42 -0.17 -7.04 -5.21
N PRO A 43 -1.15 -7.91 -4.89
CA PRO A 43 -2.32 -7.53 -4.11
C PRO A 43 -2.02 -7.50 -2.62
N ILE A 44 -2.47 -6.44 -1.96
CA ILE A 44 -2.41 -6.24 -0.51
C ILE A 44 -3.84 -6.02 -0.01
N ILE A 45 -4.32 -6.89 0.86
CA ILE A 45 -5.62 -6.75 1.50
C ILE A 45 -5.53 -5.61 2.52
N VAL A 46 -6.46 -4.68 2.45
CA VAL A 46 -6.50 -3.47 3.27
C VAL A 46 -7.87 -3.33 3.93
N LEU A 47 -7.92 -2.59 5.04
CA LEU A 47 -9.18 -2.33 5.75
C LEU A 47 -9.96 -1.20 5.06
N GLU A 48 -11.27 -1.13 5.35
CA GLU A 48 -12.19 -0.19 4.71
C GLU A 48 -11.78 1.28 4.89
N LEU A 49 -11.44 1.69 6.12
CA LEU A 49 -11.12 3.09 6.40
C LEU A 49 -9.84 3.57 5.70
N PRO A 50 -8.68 2.88 5.79
CA PRO A 50 -7.50 3.24 4.98
C PRO A 50 -7.78 3.26 3.49
N SER A 51 -8.60 2.33 2.99
CA SER A 51 -8.99 2.29 1.57
C SER A 51 -9.81 3.50 1.17
N ALA A 52 -10.76 3.93 1.99
CA ALA A 52 -11.55 5.13 1.76
C ALA A 52 -10.66 6.39 1.75
N MET A 53 -9.69 6.48 2.67
CA MET A 53 -8.75 7.60 2.72
C MET A 53 -7.81 7.61 1.51
N LEU A 54 -7.28 6.47 1.10
CA LEU A 54 -6.47 6.34 -0.12
C LEU A 54 -7.26 6.77 -1.36
N MET A 55 -8.52 6.33 -1.49
CA MET A 55 -9.38 6.75 -2.60
C MET A 55 -9.67 8.25 -2.56
N ALA A 56 -9.92 8.83 -1.38
CA ALA A 56 -10.10 10.27 -1.24
C ALA A 56 -8.85 11.06 -1.68
N ALA A 57 -7.67 10.58 -1.30
CA ALA A 57 -6.39 11.17 -1.72
C ALA A 57 -6.17 11.06 -3.23
N LEU A 58 -6.39 9.89 -3.84
CA LEU A 58 -6.27 9.68 -5.28
C LEU A 58 -7.23 10.56 -6.10
N HIS A 59 -8.42 10.83 -5.56
CA HIS A 59 -9.42 11.70 -6.17
C HIS A 59 -9.29 13.17 -5.79
N ASN A 60 -8.27 13.56 -5.00
CA ASN A 60 -8.05 14.92 -4.52
C ASN A 60 -9.30 15.52 -3.85
N ILE A 61 -9.99 14.72 -3.03
CA ILE A 61 -11.18 15.18 -2.30
C ILE A 61 -10.74 16.10 -1.16
N GLU A 62 -11.19 17.35 -1.19
CA GLU A 62 -10.97 18.28 -0.07
C GLU A 62 -11.80 17.87 1.15
N MET A 63 -11.11 17.67 2.27
CA MET A 63 -11.72 17.33 3.55
C MET A 63 -11.87 18.60 4.38
N ALA A 64 -13.04 18.79 5.00
CA ALA A 64 -13.33 19.96 5.83
C ALA A 64 -12.40 20.11 7.05
N ARG A 65 -11.73 19.02 7.45
CA ARG A 65 -10.71 19.00 8.50
C ARG A 65 -9.48 18.26 7.98
N PRO A 66 -8.26 18.65 8.42
CA PRO A 66 -7.04 17.94 8.07
C PRO A 66 -7.14 16.45 8.45
N THR A 67 -6.77 15.60 7.51
CA THR A 67 -6.59 14.16 7.76
C THR A 67 -5.28 13.92 8.52
N MET A 68 -5.16 12.76 9.15
CA MET A 68 -3.90 12.35 9.79
C MET A 68 -2.72 12.35 8.80
N TYR A 69 -2.95 11.98 7.53
CA TYR A 69 -1.93 11.96 6.49
C TYR A 69 -1.45 13.38 6.11
N GLN A 70 -2.38 14.34 6.04
CA GLN A 70 -2.03 15.76 5.83
C GLN A 70 -1.21 16.31 7.00
N VAL A 71 -1.66 16.05 8.24
CA VAL A 71 -0.93 16.47 9.44
C VAL A 71 0.47 15.85 9.49
N LEU A 72 0.61 14.56 9.17
CA LEU A 72 1.91 13.89 9.12
C LEU A 72 2.83 14.49 8.03
N THR A 73 2.27 14.84 6.87
CA THR A 73 3.02 15.49 5.78
C THR A 73 3.54 16.86 6.23
N GLU A 74 2.67 17.69 6.80
CA GLU A 74 3.04 19.00 7.36
C GLU A 74 4.09 18.88 8.47
N MET A 75 3.98 17.86 9.33
CA MET A 75 4.97 17.60 10.38
C MET A 75 6.34 17.22 9.81
N ILE A 76 6.38 16.34 8.79
CA ILE A 76 7.63 15.96 8.11
C ILE A 76 8.31 17.19 7.50
N GLU A 77 7.53 18.04 6.84
CA GLU A 77 8.01 19.30 6.25
C GLU A 77 8.50 20.27 7.31
N ALA A 78 7.74 20.48 8.38
CA ALA A 78 8.11 21.36 9.50
C ALA A 78 9.39 20.92 10.21
N MET A 79 9.70 19.61 10.20
CA MET A 79 10.95 19.06 10.72
C MET A 79 12.14 19.20 9.76
N GLY A 80 11.96 19.78 8.57
CA GLY A 80 13.01 19.96 7.56
C GLY A 80 13.31 18.69 6.75
N TYR A 81 12.35 17.78 6.62
CA TYR A 81 12.46 16.56 5.83
C TYR A 81 11.48 16.56 4.66
N LYS A 82 11.78 15.77 3.64
CA LYS A 82 10.87 15.45 2.52
C LYS A 82 10.71 13.94 2.39
N VAL A 83 9.53 13.50 1.95
CA VAL A 83 9.30 12.09 1.62
C VAL A 83 10.17 11.69 0.43
N LYS A 84 10.93 10.60 0.57
CA LYS A 84 11.82 10.07 -0.48
C LYS A 84 11.16 8.90 -1.22
N CYS A 85 10.68 7.92 -0.47
CA CYS A 85 9.94 6.78 -1.01
C CYS A 85 9.19 6.02 0.09
N VAL A 86 8.25 5.18 -0.34
CA VAL A 86 7.62 4.15 0.49
C VAL A 86 8.01 2.79 -0.06
N ARG A 87 8.32 1.83 0.81
CA ARG A 87 8.77 0.49 0.43
C ARG A 87 7.98 -0.57 1.16
N VAL A 88 7.27 -1.44 0.45
CA VAL A 88 6.76 -2.68 1.05
C VAL A 88 7.92 -3.68 1.14
N THR A 89 8.29 -4.11 2.34
CA THR A 89 9.57 -4.79 2.59
C THR A 89 9.44 -6.30 2.76
N LYS A 90 8.64 -6.75 3.72
CA LYS A 90 8.52 -8.17 4.08
C LYS A 90 7.08 -8.54 4.40
N ARG A 91 6.80 -9.85 4.29
CA ARG A 91 5.56 -10.47 4.76
C ARG A 91 5.87 -11.38 5.94
N VAL A 92 5.22 -11.18 7.07
CA VAL A 92 5.34 -12.02 8.28
C VAL A 92 3.94 -12.37 8.76
N GLN A 93 3.64 -13.66 8.90
CA GLN A 93 2.33 -14.14 9.35
C GLN A 93 1.16 -13.45 8.61
N GLU A 94 1.23 -13.51 7.28
CA GLU A 94 0.26 -12.89 6.35
C GLU A 94 0.23 -11.36 6.30
N ALA A 95 0.82 -10.65 7.26
CA ALA A 95 0.91 -9.20 7.27
C ALA A 95 2.12 -8.67 6.50
N TYR A 96 1.89 -7.66 5.68
CA TYR A 96 2.95 -6.93 4.98
C TYR A 96 3.42 -5.74 5.82
N PHE A 97 4.72 -5.49 5.81
CA PHE A 97 5.37 -4.35 6.45
C PHE A 97 5.81 -3.35 5.39
N ALA A 98 5.71 -2.06 5.71
CA ALA A 98 6.17 -0.99 4.84
C ALA A 98 7.05 0.00 5.60
N GLU A 99 7.95 0.66 4.88
CA GLU A 99 8.82 1.69 5.42
C GLU A 99 8.59 3.00 4.67
N LEU A 100 8.35 4.09 5.40
CA LEU A 100 8.42 5.45 4.87
C LEU A 100 9.83 5.98 5.06
N CYS A 101 10.53 6.20 3.95
CA CYS A 101 11.83 6.83 3.95
C CYS A 101 11.68 8.34 3.74
N VAL A 102 12.21 9.12 4.67
CA VAL A 102 12.31 10.58 4.55
C VAL A 102 13.77 10.99 4.50
N THR A 103 14.07 12.11 3.87
CA THR A 103 15.42 12.64 3.76
C THR A 103 15.43 14.13 4.09
N LYS A 104 16.53 14.60 4.68
CA LYS A 104 16.66 16.02 5.04
C LYS A 104 16.63 16.87 3.78
N MET A 105 15.95 18.01 3.82
CA MET A 105 15.83 18.88 2.64
C MET A 105 17.19 19.39 2.13
N ASP A 106 18.14 19.60 3.05
CA ASP A 106 19.46 20.19 2.75
C ASP A 106 20.55 19.12 2.51
N ASP A 107 20.26 17.85 2.80
CA ASP A 107 21.23 16.76 2.72
C ASP A 107 20.53 15.43 2.41
N GLU A 108 20.65 14.99 1.16
CA GLU A 108 20.02 13.75 0.69
C GLU A 108 20.70 12.47 1.20
N THR A 109 21.87 12.59 1.84
CA THR A 109 22.57 11.46 2.47
C THR A 109 22.05 11.19 3.89
N ALA A 110 21.44 12.19 4.52
CA ALA A 110 20.76 12.05 5.79
C ALA A 110 19.30 11.57 5.57
N SER A 111 19.06 10.29 5.83
CA SER A 111 17.73 9.68 5.72
C SER A 111 17.28 8.99 7.01
N LEU A 112 15.99 9.10 7.31
CA LEU A 112 15.29 8.37 8.36
C LEU A 112 14.29 7.41 7.73
N SER A 113 13.96 6.33 8.43
CA SER A 113 12.95 5.37 7.99
C SER A 113 12.01 5.04 9.14
N PHE A 114 10.72 5.02 8.85
CA PHE A 114 9.65 4.76 9.82
C PHE A 114 8.88 3.51 9.39
N ASP A 115 8.68 2.57 10.33
CA ASP A 115 7.87 1.37 10.12
C ASP A 115 6.38 1.74 10.10
N LEU A 116 5.67 1.26 9.08
CA LEU A 116 4.27 1.58 8.80
C LEU A 116 3.55 0.36 8.21
N ARG A 117 2.21 0.45 8.17
CA ARG A 117 1.43 -0.49 7.37
C ARG A 117 1.45 -0.03 5.90
N PRO A 118 1.37 -0.96 4.92
CA PRO A 118 1.34 -0.58 3.50
C PRO A 118 0.17 0.31 3.07
N SER A 119 -0.90 0.37 3.86
CA SER A 119 -2.08 1.18 3.56
C SER A 119 -1.92 2.65 3.95
N ASP A 120 -0.95 2.94 4.82
CA ASP A 120 -0.65 4.30 5.30
C ASP A 120 0.36 4.97 4.36
#